data_AF-A0A2T2QV99-F1
#
_entry.id   AF-A0A2T2QV99-F1
#
_cell.length_a   1.000
_cell.length_b   1.000
_cell.length_c   1.000
_cell.angle_alpha   90.00
_cell.angle_beta   90.00
_cell.angle_gamma   90.00
#
_symmetry.space_group_name_H-M   'P 1'
#
loop_
_entity.id
_entity.type
_entity.pdbx_description
1 polymer ?
#
loop_
_entity_poly.entity_id
_entity_poly.type
_entity_poly.pdbx_seq_one_letter_code
_entity_poly.pdbx_strand_id
1 'polypeptide(L)'
;MGSYDTMQVCLKGHKITSRGLNREFLQDHCHKCGTQTTTSCMSCNSRIRGRYKVEGVVVLTPNEQPVPLNCHKCGAAHPWRKRFLAINTTKFLGKPIKYAFDSMIGIFKR
;
A
#
# COMPACT_ATOMS: atom_id res chain seq x y z
N MET A 1 11.32 -3.92 -25.14
CA MET A 1 11.25 -2.88 -24.07
C MET A 1 10.13 -3.22 -23.12
N GLY A 2 10.22 -2.88 -21.83
CA GLY A 2 9.13 -3.12 -20.87
C GLY A 2 8.32 -1.86 -20.58
N SER A 3 7.09 -2.04 -20.13
CA SER A 3 6.13 -0.96 -19.83
C SER A 3 5.44 -1.19 -18.49
N TYR A 4 4.97 -0.11 -17.86
CA TYR A 4 4.16 -0.19 -16.66
C TYR A 4 2.67 -0.16 -17.01
N ASP A 5 1.90 -1.09 -16.45
CA ASP A 5 0.45 -0.97 -16.32
C ASP A 5 0.08 0.22 -15.42
N THR A 6 -1.21 0.51 -15.35
CA THR A 6 -1.78 1.45 -14.38
C THR A 6 -2.27 0.70 -13.14
N MET A 7 -1.94 1.19 -11.95
CA MET A 7 -2.49 0.68 -10.68
C MET A 7 -3.76 1.45 -10.33
N GLN A 8 -4.76 0.76 -9.77
CA GLN A 8 -5.89 1.38 -9.10
C GLN A 8 -5.79 1.17 -7.59
N VAL A 9 -5.93 2.26 -6.84
CA VAL A 9 -5.77 2.28 -5.38
C VAL A 9 -6.93 3.06 -4.78
N CYS A 10 -7.47 2.62 -3.65
CA CYS A 10 -8.48 3.40 -2.94
C CYS A 10 -7.87 4.58 -2.18
N LEU A 11 -8.67 5.60 -1.85
CA LEU A 11 -8.18 6.77 -1.11
C LEU A 11 -7.64 6.43 0.29
N LYS A 12 -8.00 5.27 0.85
CA LYS A 12 -7.42 4.71 2.08
C LYS A 12 -6.18 3.84 1.87
N GLY A 13 -5.75 3.58 0.63
CA GLY A 13 -4.49 2.91 0.30
C GLY A 13 -4.56 1.41 0.02
N HIS A 14 -5.75 0.82 -0.11
CA HIS A 14 -5.89 -0.56 -0.55
C HIS A 14 -5.66 -0.67 -2.07
N LYS A 15 -4.72 -1.53 -2.47
CA LYS A 15 -4.54 -1.91 -3.87
C LYS A 15 -5.78 -2.66 -4.36
N ILE A 16 -6.40 -2.17 -5.43
CA ILE A 16 -7.49 -2.87 -6.12
C ILE A 16 -6.90 -3.79 -7.17
N THR A 17 -6.12 -3.22 -8.09
CA THR A 17 -5.43 -3.96 -9.14
C THR A 17 -4.13 -3.24 -9.52
N SER A 18 -3.11 -3.99 -9.93
CA SER A 18 -1.92 -3.45 -10.59
C SER A 18 -2.00 -3.52 -12.12
N ARG A 19 -3.12 -4.00 -12.68
CA ARG A 19 -3.35 -4.28 -14.12
C ARG A 19 -4.51 -3.47 -14.69
N GLY A 20 -4.59 -2.20 -14.33
CA GLY A 20 -5.70 -1.29 -14.69
C GLY A 20 -5.84 -0.93 -16.16
N LEU A 21 -5.02 -1.49 -17.07
CA LEU A 21 -5.29 -1.43 -18.50
C LEU A 21 -6.46 -2.35 -18.90
N ASN A 22 -6.70 -3.43 -18.16
CA ASN A 22 -7.93 -4.22 -18.33
C ASN A 22 -9.03 -3.62 -17.44
N ARG A 23 -10.08 -3.10 -18.08
CA ARG A 23 -11.21 -2.44 -17.42
C ARG A 23 -12.00 -3.38 -16.50
N GLU A 24 -11.96 -4.69 -16.75
CA GLU A 24 -12.65 -5.70 -15.94
C GLU A 24 -12.15 -5.76 -14.49
N PHE A 25 -10.91 -5.32 -14.24
CA PHE A 25 -10.34 -5.27 -12.89
C PHE A 25 -10.55 -3.94 -12.18
N LEU A 26 -11.16 -2.96 -12.85
CA LEU A 26 -11.41 -1.65 -12.24
C LEU A 26 -12.67 -1.70 -11.38
N GLN A 27 -12.60 -1.04 -10.22
CA GLN A 27 -13.73 -0.89 -9.30
C GLN A 27 -13.86 0.58 -8.92
N ASP A 28 -15.05 1.16 -9.02
CA ASP A 28 -15.27 2.56 -8.61
C ASP A 28 -15.07 2.78 -7.11
N HIS A 29 -15.42 1.75 -6.33
CA HIS A 29 -15.31 1.72 -4.88
C HIS A 29 -14.50 0.53 -4.39
N CYS A 30 -13.78 0.72 -3.29
CA CYS A 30 -13.00 -0.34 -2.68
C CYS A 30 -13.87 -1.37 -1.96
N HIS A 31 -13.82 -2.63 -2.40
CA HIS A 31 -14.52 -3.74 -1.75
C HIS A 31 -14.14 -3.95 -0.26
N LYS A 32 -12.99 -3.46 0.20
CA LYS A 32 -12.55 -3.60 1.62
C LYS A 32 -13.02 -2.47 2.53
N CYS A 33 -13.30 -1.28 2.01
CA CYS A 33 -13.50 -0.10 2.87
C CYS A 33 -14.47 0.95 2.33
N GLY A 34 -15.09 0.70 1.17
CA GLY A 34 -16.13 1.53 0.55
C GLY A 34 -15.65 2.84 -0.08
N THR A 35 -14.42 3.28 0.16
CA THR A 35 -13.93 4.56 -0.39
C THR A 35 -13.72 4.48 -1.89
N GLN A 36 -13.91 5.63 -2.55
CA GLN A 36 -13.56 5.82 -3.96
C GLN A 36 -12.13 5.38 -4.27
N THR A 37 -11.93 5.00 -5.52
CA THR A 37 -10.65 4.59 -6.06
C THR A 37 -10.11 5.60 -7.05
N THR A 38 -8.80 5.55 -7.28
CA THR A 38 -8.12 6.38 -8.27
C THR A 38 -7.04 5.59 -8.97
N THR A 39 -6.85 5.90 -10.25
CA THR A 39 -5.75 5.42 -11.09
C THR A 39 -4.69 6.49 -11.35
N SER A 40 -4.91 7.71 -10.83
CA SER A 40 -4.09 8.89 -11.10
C SER A 40 -3.67 9.61 -9.82
N CYS A 41 -2.53 10.29 -9.89
CA CYS A 41 -2.09 11.22 -8.87
C CYS A 41 -3.04 12.42 -8.79
N MET A 42 -3.58 12.70 -7.60
CA MET A 42 -4.49 13.84 -7.39
C MET A 42 -3.80 15.21 -7.54
N SER A 43 -2.46 15.26 -7.54
CA SER A 43 -1.71 16.52 -7.67
C SER A 43 -1.30 16.86 -9.10
N CYS A 44 -1.00 15.87 -9.94
CA CYS A 44 -0.48 16.10 -11.30
C CYS A 44 -1.15 15.24 -12.38
N ASN A 45 -2.19 14.49 -12.01
CA ASN A 45 -2.95 13.59 -12.86
C ASN A 45 -2.16 12.49 -13.58
N SER A 46 -0.89 12.25 -13.21
CA SER A 46 -0.12 11.14 -13.78
C SER A 46 -0.67 9.80 -13.31
N ARG A 47 -0.73 8.83 -14.22
CA ARG A 47 -1.09 7.44 -13.90
C ARG A 47 -0.22 6.87 -12.77
N ILE A 48 -0.83 6.12 -11.86
CA ILE A 48 -0.11 5.41 -10.79
C ILE A 48 0.53 4.17 -11.43
N ARG A 49 1.84 3.98 -11.27
CA ARG A 49 2.55 2.85 -11.86
C ARG A 49 2.09 1.54 -11.21
N GLY A 50 1.59 0.62 -12.04
CA GLY A 50 1.19 -0.71 -11.69
C GLY A 50 2.23 -1.76 -12.06
N ARG A 51 1.77 -2.88 -12.60
CA ARG A 51 2.63 -4.01 -12.93
C ARG A 51 3.60 -3.66 -14.04
N TYR A 52 4.89 -3.90 -13.82
CA TYR A 52 5.86 -3.88 -14.90
C TYR A 52 5.73 -5.14 -15.75
N LYS A 53 5.64 -4.96 -17.07
CA LYS A 53 5.49 -6.02 -18.07
C LYS A 53 6.63 -5.90 -19.08
N VAL A 54 7.17 -7.05 -19.47
CA VAL A 54 8.08 -7.17 -20.61
C VAL A 54 7.39 -8.10 -21.59
N GLU A 55 7.28 -7.69 -22.85
CA GLU A 55 6.68 -8.51 -23.90
C GLU A 55 7.43 -9.84 -24.03
N GLY A 56 6.67 -10.93 -24.18
CA GLY A 56 7.22 -12.29 -24.24
C GLY A 56 7.70 -12.88 -22.91
N VAL A 57 7.62 -12.15 -21.78
CA VAL A 57 8.09 -12.64 -20.47
C VAL A 57 6.92 -12.88 -19.51
N VAL A 58 6.80 -14.13 -19.05
CA VAL A 58 5.87 -14.52 -17.99
C VAL A 58 6.63 -14.62 -16.67
N VAL A 59 6.21 -13.83 -15.69
CA VAL A 59 6.74 -13.91 -14.31
C VAL A 59 5.83 -14.86 -13.53
N LEU A 60 6.38 -16.01 -13.11
CA LEU A 60 5.66 -17.05 -12.35
C LEU A 60 5.61 -16.77 -10.84
N THR A 61 6.40 -15.81 -10.35
CA THR A 61 6.38 -15.42 -8.95
C THR A 61 5.25 -14.43 -8.64
N PRO A 62 4.75 -14.39 -7.39
CA PRO A 62 3.82 -13.36 -6.95
C PRO A 62 4.46 -11.98 -7.13
N ASN A 63 4.02 -11.23 -8.13
CA ASN A 63 4.48 -9.86 -8.32
C ASN A 63 3.68 -8.95 -7.38
N GLU A 64 4.09 -8.91 -6.11
CA GLU A 64 3.54 -7.99 -5.14
C GLU A 64 4.05 -6.58 -5.43
N GLN A 65 3.41 -5.89 -6.38
CA GLN A 65 3.63 -4.44 -6.52
C GLN A 65 3.15 -3.74 -5.24
N PRO A 66 4.03 -3.09 -4.47
CA PRO A 66 3.59 -2.30 -3.32
C PRO A 66 2.84 -1.06 -3.80
N VAL A 67 1.91 -0.58 -2.97
CA VAL A 67 1.20 0.68 -3.23
C VAL A 67 2.20 1.83 -3.03
N PRO A 68 2.45 2.68 -4.05
CA PRO A 68 3.40 3.77 -3.90
C PRO A 68 2.88 4.82 -2.91
N LEU A 69 3.76 5.33 -2.07
CA LEU A 69 3.44 6.40 -1.11
C LEU A 69 3.56 7.81 -1.73
N ASN A 70 4.34 7.91 -2.81
CA ASN A 70 4.73 9.15 -3.46
C ASN A 70 4.51 9.02 -4.97
N CYS A 71 4.12 10.10 -5.62
CA CYS A 71 4.00 10.13 -7.06
C CYS A 71 5.38 10.08 -7.72
N HIS A 72 5.56 9.18 -8.67
CA HIS A 72 6.82 9.06 -9.43
C HIS A 72 7.09 10.26 -10.37
N LYS A 73 6.06 11.03 -10.73
CA LYS A 73 6.18 12.16 -11.66
C LYS A 73 6.42 13.50 -10.96
N CYS A 74 5.67 13.79 -9.89
CA CYS A 74 5.75 15.08 -9.19
C CYS A 74 6.24 15.00 -7.73
N GLY A 75 6.53 13.80 -7.20
CA GLY A 75 6.99 13.62 -5.81
C GLY A 75 5.91 13.78 -4.72
N ALA A 76 4.73 14.29 -5.08
CA ALA A 76 3.65 14.55 -4.12
C ALA A 76 3.23 13.29 -3.33
N ALA A 77 2.80 13.51 -2.08
CA ALA A 77 2.25 12.46 -1.24
C ALA A 77 0.89 12.00 -1.74
N HIS A 78 0.72 10.69 -1.86
CA HIS A 78 -0.60 10.13 -2.04
C HIS A 78 -1.43 10.26 -0.76
N PRO A 79 -2.77 10.40 -0.84
CA PRO A 79 -3.64 10.60 0.32
C PRO A 79 -3.47 9.53 1.41
N TRP A 80 -3.20 8.29 1.01
CA TRP A 80 -3.02 7.16 1.92
C TRP A 80 -1.66 7.10 2.62
N ARG A 81 -0.69 7.97 2.27
CA ARG A 81 0.66 7.95 2.89
C ARG A 81 0.59 8.04 4.41
N LYS A 82 -0.22 8.98 4.94
CA LYS A 82 -0.35 9.19 6.40
C LYS A 82 -0.84 7.93 7.11
N ARG A 83 -1.83 7.24 6.53
CA ARG A 83 -2.38 6.00 7.09
C ARG A 83 -1.35 4.88 7.08
N PHE A 84 -0.58 4.75 6.00
CA PHE A 84 0.50 3.77 5.91
C PHE A 84 1.57 3.99 6.98
N LEU A 85 1.97 5.25 7.21
CA LEU A 85 2.91 5.59 8.27
C LEU A 85 2.35 5.24 9.65
N ALA A 86 1.10 5.62 9.96
CA ALA A 86 0.47 5.32 11.24
C ALA A 86 0.41 3.81 11.55
N ILE A 87 0.05 2.97 10.56
CA ILE A 87 -0.01 1.51 10.72
C ILE A 87 1.37 0.91 10.98
N ASN A 88 2.42 1.45 10.34
CA ASN A 88 3.76 0.92 10.52
C ASN A 88 4.40 1.40 11.82
N THR A 89 4.11 2.61 12.30
CA THR A 89 4.62 3.12 13.58
C THR A 89 4.11 2.29 14.77
N THR A 90 2.83 1.89 14.77
CA THR A 90 2.26 1.08 15.85
C THR A 90 2.86 -0.32 15.93
N LYS A 91 3.32 -0.88 14.80
CA LYS A 91 3.98 -2.19 14.74
C LYS A 91 5.30 -2.25 15.52
N PHE A 92 5.98 -1.12 15.68
CA PHE A 92 7.21 -1.02 16.49
C PHE A 92 6.94 -0.82 17.98
N LEU A 93 5.83 -0.16 18.34
CA LEU A 93 5.46 0.11 19.74
C LEU A 93 4.71 -1.06 20.42
N GLY A 94 4.24 -2.04 19.64
CA GLY A 94 3.49 -3.20 20.13
C GLY A 94 4.31 -4.43 20.54
N LYS A 95 5.65 -4.36 20.58
CA LYS A 95 6.47 -5.46 21.10
C LYS A 95 6.64 -5.30 22.62
N PRO A 96 6.24 -6.30 23.42
CA PRO A 96 5.57 -6.01 24.67
C PRO A 96 6.52 -5.82 25.86
N ILE A 97 6.05 -4.91 26.71
CA ILE A 97 6.28 -4.63 28.14
C ILE A 97 6.33 -5.88 29.07
N LYS A 98 6.42 -7.10 28.54
CA LYS A 98 6.44 -8.36 29.31
C LYS A 98 7.57 -8.36 30.34
N TYR A 99 8.78 -7.97 29.94
CA TYR A 99 9.94 -7.93 30.82
C TYR A 99 9.83 -6.89 31.96
N ALA A 100 9.05 -5.82 31.78
CA ALA A 100 8.89 -4.80 32.82
C ALA A 100 7.90 -5.24 33.92
N PHE A 101 6.88 -6.04 33.57
CA PHE A 101 5.90 -6.52 34.55
C PHE A 101 6.43 -7.70 35.39
N ASP A 102 7.16 -8.62 34.77
CA ASP A 102 7.77 -9.77 35.47
C ASP A 102 8.82 -9.32 36.51
N SER A 103 9.52 -8.20 36.23
CA SER A 103 10.48 -7.58 37.16
C SER A 103 9.81 -6.90 38.37
N MET A 104 8.57 -6.41 38.23
CA MET A 104 7.82 -5.79 39.32
C MET A 104 7.13 -6.82 40.22
N ILE A 105 6.68 -7.95 39.68
CA ILE A 105 6.07 -9.03 40.47
C ILE A 105 7.13 -9.81 41.27
N GLY A 106 8.36 -9.95 40.75
CA GLY A 106 9.46 -10.60 41.46
C GLY A 106 9.94 -9.86 42.72
N ILE A 107 9.66 -8.57 42.85
CA ILE A 107 10.04 -7.73 44.00
C ILE A 107 9.05 -7.88 45.17
N PHE A 108 7.79 -8.28 44.91
CA PHE A 108 6.72 -8.38 45.92
C PHE A 108 6.51 -9.79 46.52
N LYS A 109 7.29 -10.79 46.11
CA LYS A 109 7.28 -12.13 46.75
C LYS A 109 8.44 -12.29 47.74
N ARG A 110 8.46 -11.44 48.78
CA ARG A 110 9.29 -11.63 49.96
C ARG A 110 8.40 -11.92 51.16
#